data_AF-A0A4Q4TEQ1-F1
#
_entry.id   AF-A0A4Q4TEQ1-F1
#
_cell.length_a   1.000
_cell.length_b   1.000
_cell.length_c   1.000
_cell.angle_alpha   90.00
_cell.angle_beta   90.00
_cell.angle_gamma   90.00
#
_symmetry.space_group_name_H-M   'P 1'
#
loop_
_entity.id
_entity.type
_entity.pdbx_description
1 polymer ?
#
loop_
_entity_poly.entity_id
_entity_poly.type
_entity_poly.pdbx_seq_one_letter_code
_entity_poly.pdbx_strand_id
1 'polypeptide(L)'
;MGDLMNDIFEEKNTVIILSGLLVNAKPDVDECRRRVNENYSARVDYSKSAGFRAVYADMSAITVSDLVDGTHPNDGGYKKMADGWFSAIQEASNKGWISRAVSVPGIPDDGNEGLSWEALESL
;
A
#
# COMPACT_ATOMS: atom_id res chain seq x y z
N MET A 1 8.00 -5.31 -12.57
CA MET A 1 6.81 -5.30 -11.70
C MET A 1 6.04 -6.62 -11.77
N GLY A 2 5.85 -7.20 -12.96
CA GLY A 2 5.20 -8.51 -13.11
C GLY A 2 5.84 -9.61 -12.25
N ASP A 3 7.14 -9.81 -12.41
CA ASP A 3 7.90 -10.84 -11.68
C ASP A 3 7.84 -10.63 -10.17
N LEU A 4 8.16 -9.41 -9.69
CA LEU A 4 8.06 -9.07 -8.26
C LEU A 4 6.69 -9.40 -7.65
N MET A 5 5.60 -9.04 -8.31
CA MET A 5 4.27 -9.35 -7.80
C MET A 5 3.96 -10.84 -7.87
N ASN A 6 4.43 -11.55 -8.90
CA ASN A 6 4.27 -13.01 -8.99
C ASN A 6 4.97 -13.69 -7.82
N ASP A 7 6.22 -13.32 -7.54
CA ASP A 7 7.03 -13.88 -6.46
C ASP A 7 6.34 -13.66 -5.10
N ILE A 8 5.77 -12.47 -4.87
CA ILE A 8 5.04 -12.16 -3.63
C ILE A 8 3.72 -12.96 -3.54
N PHE A 9 3.02 -13.16 -4.66
CA PHE A 9 1.78 -13.94 -4.70
C PHE A 9 1.98 -15.46 -4.57
N GLU A 10 3.23 -15.96 -4.54
CA GLU A 10 3.50 -17.35 -4.15
C GLU A 10 2.94 -17.64 -2.74
N GLU A 11 2.93 -16.65 -1.85
CA GLU A 11 2.15 -16.70 -0.61
C GLU A 11 0.67 -16.39 -0.90
N LYS A 12 -0.16 -17.43 -0.81
CA LYS A 12 -1.56 -17.42 -1.27
C LYS A 12 -2.47 -16.46 -0.51
N ASN A 13 -2.10 -16.06 0.71
CA ASN A 13 -2.90 -15.14 1.51
C ASN A 13 -2.46 -13.68 1.43
N THR A 14 -1.42 -13.37 0.65
CA THR A 14 -0.92 -12.00 0.52
C THR A 14 -1.92 -11.08 -0.17
N VAL A 15 -2.00 -9.85 0.34
CA VAL A 15 -2.68 -8.73 -0.29
C VAL A 15 -1.62 -7.74 -0.75
N ILE A 16 -1.61 -7.38 -2.03
CA ILE A 16 -0.70 -6.36 -2.54
C ILE A 16 -1.48 -5.06 -2.76
N ILE A 17 -1.02 -3.98 -2.14
CA ILE A 17 -1.46 -2.63 -2.47
C ILE A 17 -0.31 -1.96 -3.22
N LEU A 18 -0.54 -1.63 -4.50
CA LEU A 18 0.46 -1.00 -5.36
C LEU A 18 0.08 0.46 -5.61
N SER A 19 0.91 1.40 -5.18
CA SER A 19 0.69 2.82 -5.45
C SER A 19 1.12 3.24 -6.83
N GLY A 20 0.43 4.22 -7.41
CA GLY A 20 0.98 5.03 -8.48
C GLY A 20 2.17 5.86 -8.02
N LEU A 21 3.12 6.11 -8.92
CA LEU A 21 4.19 7.10 -8.71
C LEU A 21 3.61 8.52 -8.75
N LEU A 22 4.18 9.40 -7.93
CA LEU A 22 3.80 10.81 -7.82
C LEU A 22 4.24 11.61 -9.05
N VAL A 23 3.50 12.67 -9.38
CA VAL A 23 3.88 13.66 -10.39
C VAL A 23 5.30 14.17 -10.15
N ASN A 24 6.02 14.47 -11.24
CA ASN A 24 7.34 15.10 -11.17
C ASN A 24 7.33 16.47 -11.86
N ALA A 25 8.08 17.43 -11.36
CA ALA A 25 8.19 18.75 -11.98
C ALA A 25 9.01 18.72 -13.29
N LYS A 26 9.85 17.70 -13.48
CA LYS A 26 10.66 17.52 -14.68
C LYS A 26 9.82 16.80 -15.77
N PRO A 27 9.53 17.43 -16.92
CA PRO A 27 8.54 16.90 -17.88
C PRO A 27 8.86 15.51 -18.46
N ASP A 28 10.14 15.24 -18.76
CA ASP A 28 10.60 13.96 -19.30
C ASP A 28 10.43 12.82 -18.27
N VAL A 29 10.74 13.09 -17.00
CA VAL A 29 10.52 12.13 -15.90
C VAL A 29 9.02 11.93 -15.66
N ASP A 30 8.23 12.99 -15.69
CA ASP A 30 6.78 12.90 -15.51
C ASP A 30 6.07 12.17 -16.67
N GLU A 31 6.58 12.27 -17.90
CA GLU A 31 6.13 11.45 -19.02
C GLU A 31 6.43 9.96 -18.80
N CYS A 32 7.66 9.62 -18.40
CA CYS A 32 8.01 8.24 -18.03
C CYS A 32 7.12 7.72 -16.91
N ARG A 33 6.87 8.52 -15.88
CA ARG A 33 5.99 8.19 -14.76
C ARG A 33 4.57 7.86 -15.21
N ARG A 34 3.97 8.62 -16.13
CA ARG A 34 2.62 8.30 -16.67
C ARG A 34 2.59 6.89 -17.26
N ARG A 35 3.54 6.57 -18.13
CA ARG A 35 3.67 5.25 -18.76
C ARG A 35 3.88 4.13 -17.72
N VAL A 36 4.65 4.39 -16.67
CA VAL A 36 4.84 3.43 -15.58
C VAL A 36 3.55 3.22 -14.78
N ASN A 37 2.82 4.29 -14.45
CA ASN A 37 1.56 4.19 -13.73
C ASN A 37 0.49 3.43 -14.52
N GLU A 38 0.41 3.63 -15.85
CA GLU A 38 -0.46 2.85 -16.74
C GLU A 38 -0.13 1.35 -16.66
N ASN A 39 1.15 1.00 -16.65
CA ASN A 39 1.58 -0.39 -16.49
C ASN A 39 1.25 -0.95 -15.09
N TYR A 40 1.35 -0.14 -14.04
CA TYR A 40 1.02 -0.55 -12.67
C TYR A 40 -0.48 -0.79 -12.50
N SER A 41 -1.33 0.11 -13.00
CA SER A 41 -2.78 -0.07 -12.93
C SER A 41 -3.22 -1.29 -13.75
N ALA A 42 -2.71 -1.43 -14.99
CA ALA A 42 -3.00 -2.59 -15.82
C ALA A 42 -2.55 -3.90 -15.17
N ARG A 43 -1.41 -3.90 -14.48
CA ARG A 43 -0.92 -5.06 -13.74
C ARG A 43 -1.84 -5.41 -12.56
N VAL A 44 -2.30 -4.43 -11.79
CA VAL A 44 -3.27 -4.67 -10.71
C VAL A 44 -4.59 -5.23 -11.26
N ASP A 45 -5.09 -4.69 -12.36
CA ASP A 45 -6.33 -5.17 -12.99
C ASP A 45 -6.18 -6.60 -13.51
N TYR A 46 -5.04 -6.92 -14.14
CA TYR A 46 -4.71 -8.29 -14.51
C TYR A 46 -4.71 -9.21 -13.27
N SER A 47 -4.01 -8.84 -12.20
CA SER A 47 -3.96 -9.62 -10.96
C SER A 47 -5.35 -9.88 -10.38
N LYS A 48 -6.22 -8.87 -10.35
CA LYS A 48 -7.63 -9.02 -9.93
C LYS A 48 -8.37 -10.04 -10.80
N SER A 49 -8.25 -9.94 -12.13
CA SER A 49 -8.91 -10.87 -13.07
C SER A 49 -8.38 -12.31 -12.98
N ALA A 50 -7.13 -12.48 -12.57
CA ALA A 50 -6.51 -13.78 -12.29
C ALA A 50 -6.85 -14.33 -10.90
N GLY A 51 -7.65 -13.61 -10.10
CA GLY A 51 -8.09 -14.05 -8.76
C GLY A 51 -7.13 -13.70 -7.63
N PHE A 52 -6.06 -12.94 -7.88
CA PHE A 52 -5.17 -12.44 -6.83
C PHE A 52 -5.74 -11.21 -6.12
N ARG A 53 -5.36 -11.02 -4.85
CA ARG A 53 -5.78 -9.89 -4.02
C ARG A 53 -4.86 -8.69 -4.26
N ALA A 54 -5.27 -7.81 -5.16
CA ALA A 54 -4.54 -6.60 -5.49
C ALA A 54 -5.44 -5.36 -5.46
N VAL A 55 -4.92 -4.26 -4.91
CA VAL A 55 -5.55 -2.93 -4.95
C VAL A 55 -4.54 -1.93 -5.50
N TYR A 56 -5.02 -0.97 -6.30
CA TYR A 56 -4.19 0.13 -6.79
C TYR A 56 -4.45 1.35 -5.90
N ALA A 57 -3.40 1.90 -5.28
CA ALA A 57 -3.50 3.13 -4.52
C ALA A 57 -3.28 4.33 -5.46
N ASP A 58 -4.36 5.05 -5.76
CA ASP A 58 -4.30 6.21 -6.63
C ASP A 58 -3.62 7.40 -5.94
N MET A 59 -2.64 7.98 -6.62
CA MET A 59 -1.84 9.13 -6.18
C MET A 59 -2.09 10.38 -7.02
N SER A 60 -3.12 10.37 -7.88
CA SER A 60 -3.44 11.43 -8.84
C SER A 60 -3.82 12.78 -8.20
N ALA A 61 -4.24 12.78 -6.93
CA ALA A 61 -4.59 13.99 -6.18
C ALA A 61 -3.37 14.89 -5.87
N ILE A 62 -2.16 14.35 -5.94
CA ILE A 62 -0.91 15.07 -5.65
C ILE A 62 -0.45 15.80 -6.91
N THR A 63 -0.21 17.10 -6.77
CA THR A 63 0.16 18.00 -7.86
C THR A 63 1.57 18.55 -7.67
N VAL A 64 2.14 19.24 -8.66
CA VAL A 64 3.49 19.83 -8.55
C VAL A 64 3.57 20.86 -7.42
N SER A 65 2.48 21.57 -7.10
CA SER A 65 2.45 22.50 -5.95
C SER A 65 2.50 21.81 -4.59
N ASP A 66 2.29 20.50 -4.56
CA ASP A 66 2.42 19.68 -3.36
C ASP A 66 3.85 19.16 -3.16
N LEU A 67 4.84 19.61 -3.96
CA LEU A 67 6.23 19.16 -3.92
C LEU A 67 7.18 20.27 -3.42
N VAL A 68 8.27 19.87 -2.76
CA VAL A 68 9.29 20.80 -2.23
C VAL A 68 10.38 21.09 -3.27
N ASP A 69 10.88 20.04 -3.92
CA ASP A 69 12.02 20.08 -4.86
C ASP A 69 11.64 19.59 -6.27
N GLY A 70 10.33 19.47 -6.53
CA GLY A 70 9.80 18.92 -7.76
C GLY A 70 9.75 17.39 -7.82
N THR A 71 10.15 16.69 -6.76
CA THR A 71 10.03 15.22 -6.64
C THR A 71 9.39 14.80 -5.31
N HIS A 72 9.84 15.36 -4.19
CA HIS A 72 9.40 14.96 -2.86
C HIS A 72 8.22 15.81 -2.37
N PRO A 73 7.18 15.20 -1.76
CA PRO A 73 6.04 15.95 -1.23
C PRO A 73 6.42 16.92 -0.10
N ASN A 74 5.66 18.01 0.01
CA ASN A 74 5.54 18.80 1.23
C ASN A 74 4.50 18.18 2.17
N ASP A 75 4.25 18.78 3.34
CA ASP A 75 3.28 18.28 4.32
C ASP A 75 1.87 18.10 3.73
N GLY A 76 1.42 19.03 2.88
CA GLY A 76 0.14 18.94 2.18
C GLY A 76 0.11 17.78 1.18
N GLY A 77 1.21 17.55 0.47
CA GLY A 77 1.38 16.41 -0.43
C GLY A 77 1.41 15.07 0.30
N TYR A 78 2.11 14.98 1.44
CA TYR A 78 2.09 13.77 2.27
C TYR A 78 0.70 13.48 2.84
N LYS A 79 -0.08 14.50 3.21
CA LYS A 79 -1.47 14.31 3.63
C LYS A 79 -2.32 13.68 2.52
N LYS A 80 -2.23 14.21 1.29
CA LYS A 80 -2.94 13.64 0.13
C LYS A 80 -2.48 12.23 -0.21
N MET A 81 -1.18 11.95 -0.07
CA MET A 81 -0.63 10.60 -0.25
C MET A 81 -1.20 9.63 0.79
N ALA A 82 -1.29 10.05 2.05
CA ALA A 82 -1.89 9.26 3.10
C ALA A 82 -3.36 8.94 2.80
N ASP A 83 -4.13 9.89 2.26
CA ASP A 83 -5.52 9.67 1.85
C ASP A 83 -5.64 8.62 0.72
N GLY A 84 -4.73 8.64 -0.26
CA GLY A 84 -4.67 7.65 -1.34
C GLY A 84 -4.37 6.24 -0.83
N TRP A 85 -3.38 6.10 0.05
CA TRP A 85 -3.08 4.83 0.74
C TRP A 85 -4.25 4.35 1.60
N PHE A 86 -4.80 5.24 2.42
CA PHE A 86 -5.89 4.90 3.34
C PHE A 86 -7.13 4.41 2.59
N SER A 87 -7.45 5.03 1.46
CA SER A 87 -8.55 4.59 0.60
C SER A 87 -8.33 3.17 0.05
N ALA A 88 -7.12 2.86 -0.41
CA ALA A 88 -6.79 1.53 -0.93
C ALA A 88 -6.77 0.45 0.17
N ILE A 89 -6.27 0.79 1.37
CA ILE A 89 -6.30 -0.10 2.54
C ILE A 89 -7.73 -0.37 2.96
N GLN A 90 -8.59 0.65 3.01
CA GLN A 90 -10.01 0.48 3.29
C GLN A 90 -10.70 -0.40 2.25
N GLU A 91 -10.39 -0.25 0.95
CA GLU A 91 -10.91 -1.15 -0.09
C GLU A 91 -10.54 -2.61 0.20
N ALA A 92 -9.26 -2.89 0.47
CA ALA A 92 -8.79 -4.23 0.81
C ALA A 92 -9.46 -4.78 2.08
N SER A 93 -9.61 -3.94 3.11
CA SER A 93 -10.29 -4.29 4.36
C SER A 93 -11.77 -4.61 4.14
N ASN A 94 -12.49 -3.79 3.36
CA ASN A 94 -13.91 -3.98 3.06
C ASN A 94 -14.18 -5.23 2.23
N LYS A 95 -13.19 -5.71 1.46
CA LYS A 95 -13.23 -7.01 0.77
C LYS A 95 -12.91 -8.19 1.69
N GLY A 96 -12.61 -7.95 2.97
CA GLY A 96 -12.23 -8.97 3.94
C GLY A 96 -10.85 -9.58 3.68
N TRP A 97 -9.99 -8.90 2.93
CA TRP A 97 -8.67 -9.42 2.56
C TRP A 97 -7.62 -9.22 3.65
N ILE A 98 -7.80 -8.20 4.49
CA ILE A 98 -6.92 -7.92 5.64
C ILE A 98 -7.50 -8.61 6.87
N SER A 99 -6.79 -9.62 7.38
CA SER A 99 -7.21 -10.38 8.57
C SER A 99 -6.49 -9.91 9.82
N ARG A 100 -7.03 -10.29 10.98
CA ARG A 100 -6.32 -10.16 12.25
C ARG A 100 -4.99 -10.91 12.16
N ALA A 101 -3.96 -10.38 12.81
CA ALA A 101 -2.69 -11.08 12.96
C ALA A 101 -2.92 -12.47 13.59
N VAL A 102 -2.23 -13.48 13.08
CA VAL A 102 -2.23 -14.81 13.69
C VAL A 102 -1.52 -14.70 15.03
N SER A 103 -2.12 -15.27 16.08
CA SER A 103 -1.43 -15.39 17.37
C SER A 103 -0.26 -16.35 17.22
N VAL A 104 0.94 -15.79 17.16
CA VAL A 104 2.18 -16.57 17.22
C VAL A 104 2.59 -16.65 18.70
N PRO A 105 2.91 -17.83 19.25
CA PRO A 105 3.54 -17.93 20.57
C PRO A 105 4.95 -17.32 20.48
N GLY A 106 5.03 -16.00 20.59
CA GLY A 106 6.27 -15.23 20.56
C GLY A 106 6.45 -14.50 21.88
N ILE A 107 7.71 -14.40 22.32
CA ILE A 107 8.08 -13.41 23.33
C ILE A 107 7.96 -12.06 22.63
N PRO A 108 7.12 -11.12 23.12
CA PRO A 108 7.03 -9.81 22.51
C PRO A 108 8.40 -9.10 22.59
N ASP A 109 8.77 -8.41 21.51
CA ASP A 109 10.06 -7.70 21.37
C ASP A 109 10.17 -6.49 22.32
N ASP A 110 9.11 -6.21 23.08
CA ASP A 110 9.08 -5.25 24.19
C ASP A 110 9.64 -5.82 25.51
N GLY A 111 10.02 -7.11 25.53
CA GLY A 111 10.64 -7.78 26.68
C GLY A 111 9.66 -8.11 27.82
N ASN A 112 8.35 -8.00 27.62
CA ASN A 112 7.37 -8.30 28.66
C ASN A 112 6.88 -9.76 28.57
N GLU A 113 7.51 -10.65 29.33
CA GLU A 113 7.27 -12.10 29.25
C GLU A 113 5.92 -12.60 29.82
N GLY A 114 4.97 -11.74 30.21
CA GLY A 114 4.06 -12.17 31.29
C GLY A 114 2.57 -11.83 31.24
N LEU A 115 2.04 -11.10 30.26
CA LEU A 115 0.61 -10.75 30.30
C LEU A 115 -0.16 -11.41 29.17
N SER A 116 -0.78 -12.55 29.48
CA SER A 116 -1.82 -13.11 28.62
C SER A 116 -2.98 -12.13 28.53
N TRP A 117 -3.63 -12.09 27.37
CA TRP A 117 -4.76 -11.19 27.07
C TRP A 117 -5.91 -11.30 28.08
N GLU A 118 -6.04 -12.44 28.75
CA GLU A 118 -7.04 -12.69 29.81
C GLU A 118 -6.79 -11.86 31.09
N ALA A 119 -5.54 -11.45 31.38
CA ALA A 119 -5.24 -10.65 32.57
C ALA A 119 -5.70 -9.19 32.45
N LEU A 120 -5.81 -8.67 31.22
CA LEU A 120 -6.15 -7.26 30.96
C LEU A 120 -7.66 -6.98 30.93
N GLU A 121 -8.51 -8.00 30.74
CA GLU A 121 -9.97 -7.85 30.73
C GLU A 121 -10.60 -7.90 32.14
N SER A 122 -9.79 -8.01 33.20
CA SER A 122 -10.25 -8.08 34.59
C SER A 122 -10.05 -6.79 35.42
N LEU A 123 -9.67 -5.69 34.76
CA LEU A 123 -9.59 -4.34 35.32
C LEU A 123 -10.71 -3.45 34.76
#